data_AF-A0A031LQ21-F1
#
_entry.id   AF-A0A031LQ21-F1
#
_cell.length_a   1.000
_cell.length_b   1.000
_cell.length_c   1.000
_cell.angle_alpha   90.00
_cell.angle_beta   90.00
_cell.angle_gamma   90.00
#
_symmetry.space_group_name_H-M   'P 1'
#
loop_
_entity.id
_entity.type
_entity.pdbx_description
1 polymer ?
#
loop_
_entity_poly.entity_id
_entity_poly.type
_entity_poly.pdbx_seq_one_letter_code
_entity_poly.pdbx_strand_id
1 'polypeptide(L)'
;MRLGQRELSIIQTVLQLKTRVVKLNKTWTMLNKDMQIGSIIKRELHLSESDLDVLRVLYGKHVKTEPEVTYDSNADRISLADHRIDEKSGNASVFGEQLWFAAINAQLPLKSGEMHIAHPGVTTAVSLEHLAVEKIRKLIIIENGTMLVRISDWYQQVPLEWQDSLFLYRGHGKNCRSVNQLLEVLPEECPVAVYTDFDLYGLNIANNFNLIRPVSVMVPQCWQSIKEQHPDNNFYKYVDQSEYISDLSETEGMSEPMKAILKHVNFNKVAVMQENVNRLGPLVCIAI
;
A
#
# COMPACT_ATOMS: atom_id res chain seq x y z
N MET A 1 11.39 1.61 33.01
CA MET A 1 11.11 2.64 31.99
C MET A 1 11.10 1.96 30.64
N ARG A 2 10.13 2.26 29.75
CA ARG A 2 10.18 1.79 28.36
C ARG A 2 10.77 2.92 27.51
N LEU A 3 11.94 2.69 26.94
CA LEU A 3 12.55 3.62 25.98
C LEU A 3 12.00 3.32 24.59
N GLY A 4 11.55 4.36 23.88
CA GLY A 4 11.16 4.25 22.49
C GLY A 4 12.36 4.35 21.54
N GLN A 5 12.10 4.20 20.24
CA GLN A 5 13.12 4.24 19.20
C GLN A 5 13.89 5.57 19.17
N ARG A 6 13.18 6.68 19.43
CA ARG A 6 13.77 8.01 19.48
C ARG A 6 14.76 8.15 20.63
N GLU A 7 14.38 7.67 21.82
CA GLU A 7 15.23 7.72 23.01
C GLU A 7 16.49 6.86 22.82
N LEU A 8 16.34 5.65 22.29
CA LEU A 8 17.47 4.75 22.04
C LEU A 8 18.45 5.29 20.99
N SER A 9 17.97 5.93 19.92
CA SER A 9 18.84 6.56 18.91
C SER A 9 19.64 7.73 19.47
N ILE A 10 19.02 8.54 20.34
CA ILE A 10 19.67 9.67 21.01
C ILE A 10 20.76 9.16 21.97
N ILE A 11 20.49 8.09 22.73
CA ILE A 11 21.48 7.45 23.61
C ILE A 11 22.63 6.86 22.80
N GLN A 12 22.33 6.11 21.73
CA GLN A 12 23.33 5.49 20.86
C GLN A 12 24.30 6.53 20.28
N THR A 13 23.77 7.65 19.78
CA THR A 13 24.58 8.75 19.23
C THR A 13 25.60 9.26 20.24
N VAL A 14 25.20 9.40 21.51
CA VAL A 14 26.09 9.84 22.60
C VAL A 14 27.14 8.81 22.94
N LEU A 15 26.76 7.53 22.97
CA LEU A 15 27.68 6.42 23.26
C LEU A 15 28.72 6.23 22.14
N GLN A 16 28.31 6.35 20.87
CA GLN A 16 29.20 6.27 19.71
C GLN A 16 30.20 7.43 19.66
N LEU A 17 29.71 8.65 19.85
CA LEU A 17 30.55 9.86 19.78
C LEU A 17 31.31 10.13 21.08
N LYS A 18 31.04 9.36 22.14
CA LYS A 18 31.55 9.55 23.51
C LYS A 18 31.37 10.99 24.00
N THR A 19 30.27 11.62 23.60
CA THR A 19 30.01 13.04 23.86
C THR A 19 29.62 13.24 25.32
N ARG A 20 30.35 14.08 26.05
CA ARG A 20 30.06 14.38 27.46
C ARG A 20 29.20 15.63 27.67
N VAL A 21 28.88 16.36 26.62
CA VAL A 21 28.03 17.55 26.69
C VAL A 21 27.01 17.52 25.57
N VAL A 22 25.73 17.49 25.92
CA VAL A 22 24.64 17.42 24.93
C VAL A 22 23.61 18.50 25.19
N LYS A 23 23.00 19.01 24.11
CA LYS A 23 21.89 19.97 24.24
C LYS A 23 20.69 19.30 24.91
N LEU A 24 20.08 20.00 25.86
CA LEU A 24 18.90 19.49 26.54
C LEU A 24 17.74 19.31 25.55
N ASN A 25 17.17 18.12 25.51
CA ASN A 25 15.96 17.80 24.75
C ASN A 25 15.02 16.95 25.63
N LYS A 26 13.81 16.66 25.15
CA LYS A 26 12.81 15.91 25.92
C LYS A 26 13.34 14.57 26.47
N THR A 27 14.17 13.86 25.71
CA THR A 27 14.80 12.60 26.13
C THR A 27 15.81 12.82 27.25
N TRP A 28 16.73 13.79 27.12
CA TRP A 28 17.73 14.09 28.14
C TRP A 28 17.11 14.67 29.42
N THR A 29 16.06 15.49 29.29
CA THR A 29 15.29 15.98 30.43
C THR A 29 14.61 14.85 31.18
N MET A 30 14.02 13.88 30.47
CA MET A 30 13.40 12.70 31.07
C MET A 30 14.43 11.81 31.78
N LEU A 31 15.54 11.48 31.12
CA LEU A 31 16.61 10.64 31.69
C LEU A 31 17.26 11.27 32.92
N ASN A 32 17.46 12.59 32.90
CA ASN A 32 17.96 13.33 34.05
C ASN A 32 16.95 13.32 35.21
N LYS A 33 15.67 13.56 34.93
CA LYS A 33 14.63 13.59 35.96
C LYS A 33 14.40 12.22 36.62
N ASP A 34 14.34 11.16 35.82
CA ASP A 34 13.88 9.85 36.27
C ASP A 34 15.03 8.94 36.71
N MET A 35 16.25 9.18 36.23
CA MET A 35 17.42 8.33 36.50
C MET A 35 18.64 9.12 37.01
N GLN A 36 18.51 10.44 37.19
CA GLN A 36 19.60 11.32 37.66
C GLN A 36 20.85 11.27 36.78
N ILE A 37 20.69 10.97 35.48
CA ILE A 37 21.78 10.91 34.52
C ILE A 37 22.24 12.33 34.17
N GLY A 38 23.51 12.63 34.44
CA GLY A 38 24.17 13.91 34.14
C GLY A 38 23.74 15.09 35.03
N SER A 39 24.41 16.23 34.83
CA SER A 39 24.11 17.51 35.48
C SER A 39 23.62 18.54 34.46
N ILE A 40 22.50 19.20 34.75
CA ILE A 40 21.99 20.28 33.90
C ILE A 40 22.74 21.57 34.23
N ILE A 41 23.45 22.12 33.24
CA ILE A 41 24.10 23.42 33.33
C ILE A 41 23.56 24.27 32.19
N LYS A 42 22.83 25.34 32.54
CA LYS A 42 22.09 26.19 31.58
C LYS A 42 21.13 25.37 30.70
N ARG A 43 21.47 25.15 29.42
CA ARG A 43 20.66 24.44 28.41
C ARG A 43 21.33 23.15 27.91
N GLU A 44 22.32 22.67 28.65
CA GLU A 44 23.11 21.50 28.29
C GLU A 44 23.09 20.48 29.44
N LEU A 45 23.16 19.21 29.09
CA LEU A 45 23.37 18.10 30.02
C LEU A 45 24.84 17.68 29.93
N HIS A 46 25.52 17.76 31.07
CA HIS A 46 26.91 17.33 31.23
C HIS A 46 26.93 15.93 31.82
N LEU A 47 27.53 14.99 31.10
CA LEU A 47 27.62 13.58 31.45
C LEU A 47 29.01 13.26 32.01
N SER A 48 29.03 12.54 33.13
CA SER A 48 30.23 11.92 33.67
C SER A 48 30.54 10.59 32.95
N GLU A 49 31.72 10.03 33.19
CA GLU A 49 32.04 8.68 32.70
C GLU A 49 31.10 7.63 33.28
N SER A 50 30.74 7.74 34.56
CA SER A 50 29.73 6.88 35.19
C SER A 50 28.35 7.00 34.54
N ASP A 51 27.97 8.19 34.06
CA ASP A 51 26.71 8.38 33.34
C ASP A 51 26.72 7.65 31.98
N LEU A 52 27.87 7.65 31.28
CA LEU A 52 28.02 6.91 30.03
C LEU A 52 27.92 5.40 30.26
N ASP A 53 28.47 4.87 31.34
CA ASP A 53 28.34 3.46 31.69
C ASP A 53 26.91 3.08 32.07
N VAL A 54 26.21 3.95 32.80
CA VAL A 54 24.77 3.78 33.08
C VAL A 54 23.96 3.79 31.78
N LEU A 55 24.29 4.68 30.84
CA LEU A 55 23.65 4.74 29.52
C LEU A 55 23.93 3.48 28.68
N ARG A 56 25.14 2.90 28.74
CA ARG A 56 25.46 1.61 28.09
C ARG A 56 24.63 0.47 28.67
N VAL A 57 24.56 0.35 29.99
CA VAL A 57 23.75 -0.67 30.66
C VAL A 57 22.26 -0.49 30.34
N LEU A 58 21.78 0.76 30.27
CA LEU A 58 20.41 1.08 29.90
C LEU A 58 20.12 0.73 28.44
N TYR A 59 21.03 1.03 27.52
CA TYR A 59 20.92 0.70 26.10
C TYR A 59 20.93 -0.82 25.88
N GLY A 60 21.83 -1.55 26.53
CA GLY A 60 21.96 -3.02 26.45
C GLY A 60 20.77 -3.79 27.02
N LYS A 61 19.92 -3.16 27.84
CA LYS A 61 18.63 -3.74 28.27
C LYS A 61 17.58 -3.79 27.16
N HIS A 62 17.77 -3.03 26.08
CA HIS A 62 16.82 -2.88 24.98
C HIS A 62 17.39 -3.34 23.62
N VAL A 63 18.73 -3.38 23.48
CA VAL A 63 19.45 -3.68 22.24
C VAL A 63 20.47 -4.80 22.51
N LYS A 64 20.54 -5.82 21.64
CA LYS A 64 21.40 -7.00 21.77
C LYS A 64 22.86 -6.75 21.34
N THR A 65 23.12 -5.61 20.70
CA THR A 65 24.42 -5.28 20.10
C THR A 65 25.05 -4.06 20.75
N GLU A 66 26.38 -4.01 20.67
CA GLU A 66 27.16 -2.89 21.17
C GLU A 66 26.79 -1.57 20.46
N PRO A 67 26.80 -0.42 21.17
CA PRO A 67 26.41 0.88 20.63
C PRO A 67 27.20 1.30 19.39
N GLU A 68 28.43 0.82 19.23
CA GLU A 68 29.34 1.11 18.12
C GLU A 68 28.88 0.53 16.77
N VAL A 69 27.90 -0.39 16.75
CA VAL A 69 27.38 -0.94 15.49
C VAL A 69 26.20 -0.12 14.99
N THR A 70 26.35 0.49 13.81
CA THR A 70 25.29 1.26 13.14
C THR A 70 24.43 0.31 12.31
N TYR A 71 23.12 0.32 12.55
CA TYR A 71 22.16 -0.41 11.72
C TYR A 71 21.20 0.57 11.06
N ASP A 72 20.78 0.27 9.83
CA ASP A 72 19.76 1.04 9.16
C ASP A 72 18.43 0.92 9.93
N SER A 73 17.91 2.05 10.41
CA SER A 73 16.63 2.12 11.09
C SER A 73 15.42 1.76 10.19
N ASN A 74 15.65 1.65 8.88
CA ASN A 74 14.67 1.22 7.88
C ASN A 74 14.77 -0.26 7.51
N ALA A 75 15.71 -1.02 8.09
CA ALA A 75 15.84 -2.45 7.80
C ALA A 75 14.61 -3.24 8.29
N ASP A 76 14.32 -4.34 7.60
CA ASP A 76 13.19 -5.23 7.92
C ASP A 76 13.30 -5.84 9.32
N ARG A 77 12.15 -6.19 9.89
CA ARG A 77 12.02 -6.73 11.26
C ARG A 77 12.89 -7.97 11.52
N ILE A 78 13.11 -8.80 10.52
CA ILE A 78 13.97 -9.99 10.62
C ILE A 78 15.43 -9.58 10.75
N SER A 79 15.88 -8.61 9.96
CA SER A 79 17.22 -8.02 10.04
C SER A 79 17.46 -7.27 11.36
N LEU A 80 16.40 -6.75 12.00
CA LEU A 80 16.46 -6.09 13.31
C LEU A 80 16.30 -7.06 14.50
N ALA A 81 15.83 -8.29 14.27
CA ALA A 81 15.63 -9.30 15.33
C ALA A 81 16.96 -9.78 15.94
N ASP A 82 18.02 -9.76 15.13
CA ASP A 82 19.40 -10.06 15.56
C ASP A 82 19.99 -8.97 16.46
N HIS A 83 19.35 -7.79 16.52
CA HIS A 83 19.92 -6.60 17.16
C HIS A 83 19.06 -6.05 18.31
N ARG A 84 17.81 -6.48 18.49
CA ARG A 84 16.91 -5.96 19.55
C ARG A 84 16.31 -7.05 20.43
N ILE A 85 16.11 -6.69 21.71
CA ILE A 85 15.43 -7.54 22.70
C ILE A 85 13.90 -7.34 22.64
N ASP A 86 13.44 -6.16 22.20
CA ASP A 86 12.01 -5.83 22.06
C ASP A 86 11.63 -5.59 20.58
N GLU A 87 11.03 -6.60 19.95
CA GLU A 87 10.72 -6.70 18.51
C GLU A 87 9.66 -5.70 18.00
N LYS A 88 9.06 -4.89 18.87
CA LYS A 88 7.86 -4.10 18.53
C LYS A 88 8.11 -2.79 17.78
N SER A 89 9.31 -2.54 17.28
CA SER A 89 9.68 -1.22 16.72
C SER A 89 10.52 -1.28 15.44
N GLY A 90 10.08 -2.13 14.50
CA GLY A 90 10.37 -1.96 13.07
C GLY A 90 9.18 -1.30 12.38
N ASN A 91 9.39 -0.11 11.80
CA ASN A 91 8.39 0.66 11.02
C ASN A 91 8.33 0.25 9.54
N ALA A 92 9.08 -0.78 9.14
CA ALA A 92 8.89 -1.49 7.88
C ALA A 92 7.68 -2.43 8.05
N SER A 93 6.61 -2.16 7.32
CA SER A 93 5.53 -3.13 7.19
C SER A 93 6.06 -4.24 6.31
N VAL A 94 6.29 -5.43 6.87
CA VAL A 94 6.77 -6.62 6.15
C VAL A 94 5.84 -6.97 4.96
N PHE A 95 4.59 -6.51 4.99
CA PHE A 95 3.60 -6.66 3.92
C PHE A 95 3.40 -5.40 3.05
N GLY A 96 4.13 -4.32 3.35
CA GLY A 96 3.93 -2.98 2.79
C GLY A 96 4.40 -2.81 1.35
N GLU A 97 5.19 -3.75 0.85
CA GLU A 97 5.81 -3.72 -0.49
C GLU A 97 5.43 -4.95 -1.33
N GLN A 98 4.53 -5.79 -0.81
CA GLN A 98 4.08 -7.01 -1.47
C GLN A 98 2.92 -6.73 -2.44
N LEU A 99 2.98 -7.37 -3.62
CA LEU A 99 1.91 -7.39 -4.61
C LEU A 99 1.02 -8.61 -4.38
N TRP A 100 -0.28 -8.40 -4.25
CA TRP A 100 -1.24 -9.46 -3.92
C TRP A 100 -1.98 -9.94 -5.16
N PHE A 101 -1.71 -11.19 -5.55
CA PHE A 101 -2.25 -11.80 -6.75
C PHE A 101 -3.28 -12.89 -6.46
N ALA A 102 -4.19 -13.07 -7.41
CA ALA A 102 -5.05 -14.23 -7.59
C ALA A 102 -5.13 -14.58 -9.09
N ALA A 103 -5.51 -15.81 -9.40
CA ALA A 103 -5.79 -16.24 -10.78
C ALA A 103 -6.82 -17.37 -10.80
N ILE A 104 -7.45 -17.60 -11.96
CA ILE A 104 -8.26 -18.79 -12.22
C ILE A 104 -7.66 -19.58 -13.38
N ASN A 105 -7.47 -18.94 -14.54
CA ASN A 105 -6.94 -19.58 -15.76
C ASN A 105 -5.53 -19.08 -16.14
N ALA A 106 -4.83 -18.39 -15.22
CA ALA A 106 -3.48 -17.88 -15.43
C ALA A 106 -2.52 -18.45 -14.38
N GLN A 107 -1.23 -18.45 -14.72
CA GLN A 107 -0.15 -18.74 -13.78
C GLN A 107 0.59 -17.45 -13.43
N LEU A 108 1.10 -17.38 -12.20
CA LEU A 108 1.92 -16.26 -11.75
C LEU A 108 3.38 -16.50 -12.18
N PRO A 109 3.94 -15.71 -13.11
CA PRO A 109 5.30 -15.89 -13.57
C PRO A 109 6.29 -15.34 -12.55
N LEU A 110 7.10 -16.23 -11.98
CA LEU A 110 8.22 -15.88 -11.10
C LEU A 110 9.54 -16.10 -11.85
N LYS A 111 10.59 -15.43 -11.40
CA LYS A 111 11.95 -15.68 -11.91
C LYS A 111 12.42 -17.12 -11.65
N SER A 112 11.88 -17.78 -10.63
CA SER A 112 12.14 -19.18 -10.27
C SER A 112 11.30 -20.20 -11.04
N GLY A 113 10.28 -19.77 -11.78
CA GLY A 113 9.34 -20.65 -12.46
C GLY A 113 7.91 -20.09 -12.46
N GLU A 114 6.97 -20.81 -13.06
CA GLU A 114 5.56 -20.44 -13.04
C GLU A 114 4.88 -21.05 -11.80
N MET A 115 4.08 -20.24 -11.09
CA MET A 115 3.36 -20.66 -9.90
C MET A 115 1.86 -20.75 -10.19
N HIS A 116 1.27 -21.92 -9.92
CA HIS A 116 -0.17 -22.12 -9.99
C HIS A 116 -0.85 -21.57 -8.74
N ILE A 117 -1.66 -20.52 -8.90
CA ILE A 117 -2.47 -19.91 -7.83
C ILE A 117 -3.98 -20.02 -8.10
N ALA A 118 -4.36 -20.93 -9.00
CA ALA A 118 -5.71 -21.13 -9.52
C ALA A 118 -6.67 -21.88 -8.56
N HIS A 119 -6.67 -21.54 -7.28
CA HIS A 119 -7.53 -22.18 -6.28
C HIS A 119 -8.45 -21.16 -5.60
N PRO A 120 -9.77 -21.41 -5.50
CA PRO A 120 -10.69 -20.55 -4.76
C PRO A 120 -10.21 -20.25 -3.34
N GLY A 121 -10.22 -18.98 -2.94
CA GLY A 121 -9.75 -18.55 -1.62
C GLY A 121 -8.23 -18.55 -1.43
N VAL A 122 -7.44 -18.90 -2.45
CA VAL A 122 -5.98 -18.74 -2.42
C VAL A 122 -5.61 -17.43 -3.09
N THR A 123 -4.89 -16.60 -2.35
CA THR A 123 -4.18 -15.42 -2.87
C THR A 123 -2.71 -15.55 -2.50
N THR A 124 -1.84 -14.84 -3.21
CA THR A 124 -0.40 -14.91 -2.94
C THR A 124 0.20 -13.51 -3.01
N ALA A 125 1.01 -13.21 -2.00
CA ALA A 125 1.81 -12.00 -1.91
C ALA A 125 3.20 -12.29 -2.48
N VAL A 126 3.65 -11.45 -3.43
CA VAL A 126 4.99 -11.56 -4.03
C VAL A 126 5.60 -10.17 -4.17
N SER A 127 6.88 -10.03 -3.84
CA SER A 127 7.62 -8.80 -4.10
C SER A 127 7.93 -8.63 -5.59
N LEU A 128 8.00 -7.40 -6.08
CA LEU A 128 8.28 -7.09 -7.48
C LEU A 128 9.59 -7.74 -8.00
N GLU A 129 10.63 -7.79 -7.16
CA GLU A 129 11.93 -8.36 -7.54
C GLU A 129 11.91 -9.87 -7.85
N HIS A 130 10.88 -10.59 -7.43
CA HIS A 130 10.72 -12.02 -7.70
C HIS A 130 9.85 -12.32 -8.93
N LEU A 131 9.12 -11.33 -9.45
CA LEU A 131 8.29 -11.49 -10.63
C LEU A 131 9.14 -11.56 -11.91
N ALA A 132 8.77 -12.47 -12.80
CA ALA A 132 9.19 -12.46 -14.20
C ALA A 132 8.22 -11.58 -15.00
N VAL A 133 8.35 -10.26 -14.81
CA VAL A 133 7.43 -9.24 -15.31
C VAL A 133 7.23 -9.34 -16.83
N GLU A 134 8.28 -9.67 -17.57
CA GLU A 134 8.27 -9.83 -19.02
C GLU A 134 7.34 -10.95 -19.53
N LYS A 135 6.95 -11.87 -18.65
CA LYS A 135 6.04 -12.98 -18.95
C LYS A 135 4.59 -12.69 -18.58
N ILE A 136 4.31 -11.58 -17.91
CA ILE A 136 2.94 -11.18 -17.58
C ILE A 136 2.24 -10.78 -18.88
N ARG A 137 1.16 -11.50 -19.22
CA ARG A 137 0.45 -11.33 -20.49
C ARG A 137 -0.77 -10.43 -20.40
N LYS A 138 -1.52 -10.50 -19.30
CA LYS A 138 -2.74 -9.71 -19.04
C LYS A 138 -2.90 -9.50 -17.54
N LEU A 139 -3.32 -8.29 -17.16
CA LEU A 139 -3.46 -7.90 -15.77
C LEU A 139 -4.78 -7.17 -15.53
N ILE A 140 -5.52 -7.60 -14.50
CA ILE A 140 -6.70 -6.90 -13.99
C ILE A 140 -6.37 -6.40 -12.59
N ILE A 141 -6.37 -5.08 -12.41
CA ILE A 141 -6.21 -4.46 -11.09
C ILE A 141 -7.58 -4.34 -10.43
N ILE A 142 -7.71 -4.83 -9.19
CA ILE A 142 -8.94 -4.76 -8.41
C ILE A 142 -8.78 -3.80 -7.24
N GLU A 143 -9.76 -2.92 -7.04
CA GLU A 143 -9.77 -1.99 -5.90
C GLU A 143 -9.94 -2.67 -4.55
N ASN A 144 -10.87 -3.63 -4.44
CA ASN A 144 -11.31 -4.20 -3.18
C ASN A 144 -10.69 -5.59 -2.93
N GLY A 145 -10.00 -5.76 -1.80
CA GLY A 145 -9.35 -7.02 -1.44
C GLY A 145 -10.32 -8.19 -1.29
N THR A 146 -11.57 -7.93 -0.88
CA THR A 146 -12.63 -8.94 -0.79
C THR A 146 -12.91 -9.54 -2.17
N MET A 147 -12.92 -8.72 -3.21
CA MET A 147 -13.15 -9.16 -4.58
C MET A 147 -12.00 -10.05 -5.09
N LEU A 148 -10.75 -9.74 -4.70
CA LEU A 148 -9.59 -10.58 -5.01
C LEU A 148 -9.71 -11.97 -4.37
N VAL A 149 -10.02 -12.02 -3.06
CA VAL A 149 -10.12 -13.30 -2.31
C VAL A 149 -11.30 -14.15 -2.81
N ARG A 150 -12.39 -13.50 -3.22
CA ARG A 150 -13.62 -14.16 -3.68
C ARG A 150 -13.74 -14.20 -5.20
N ILE A 151 -12.62 -14.19 -5.92
CA ILE A 151 -12.63 -14.17 -7.38
C ILE A 151 -13.48 -15.28 -8.01
N SER A 152 -13.46 -16.48 -7.44
CA SER A 152 -14.29 -17.61 -7.88
C SER A 152 -15.79 -17.31 -7.94
N ASP A 153 -16.26 -16.38 -7.11
CA ASP A 153 -17.69 -16.11 -6.95
C ASP A 153 -18.24 -15.20 -8.06
N TRP A 154 -17.38 -14.44 -8.73
CA TRP A 154 -17.78 -13.46 -9.74
C TRP A 154 -16.97 -13.54 -11.04
N TYR A 155 -15.98 -14.44 -11.12
CA TYR A 155 -15.12 -14.62 -12.29
C TYR A 155 -15.91 -14.81 -13.60
N GLN A 156 -17.09 -15.44 -13.55
CA GLN A 156 -17.95 -15.63 -14.73
C GLN A 156 -18.48 -14.31 -15.31
N GLN A 157 -18.44 -13.21 -14.57
CA GLN A 157 -18.82 -11.88 -15.06
C GLN A 157 -17.66 -11.18 -15.79
N VAL A 158 -16.42 -11.68 -15.67
CA VAL A 158 -15.26 -11.12 -16.41
C VAL A 158 -15.41 -11.46 -17.90
N PRO A 159 -15.15 -10.51 -18.82
CA PRO A 159 -15.19 -10.78 -20.26
C PRO A 159 -14.29 -11.96 -20.64
N LEU A 160 -14.71 -12.77 -21.61
CA LEU A 160 -14.00 -13.99 -22.01
C LEU A 160 -12.55 -13.70 -22.39
N GLU A 161 -12.29 -12.59 -23.06
CA GLU A 161 -10.94 -12.16 -23.48
C GLU A 161 -10.02 -11.77 -22.31
N TRP A 162 -10.57 -11.58 -21.11
CA TRP A 162 -9.85 -11.23 -19.89
C TRP A 162 -9.78 -12.37 -18.86
N GLN A 163 -10.42 -13.51 -19.12
CA GLN A 163 -10.53 -14.61 -18.14
C GLN A 163 -9.18 -15.29 -17.83
N ASP A 164 -8.23 -15.30 -18.74
CA ASP A 164 -6.84 -15.77 -18.59
C ASP A 164 -5.89 -14.68 -18.02
N SER A 165 -6.41 -13.68 -17.31
CA SER A 165 -5.61 -12.63 -16.68
C SER A 165 -5.10 -13.00 -15.29
N LEU A 166 -4.01 -12.37 -14.89
CA LEU A 166 -3.66 -12.23 -13.48
C LEU A 166 -4.51 -11.13 -12.85
N PHE A 167 -4.96 -11.36 -11.62
CA PHE A 167 -5.71 -10.37 -10.85
C PHE A 167 -4.80 -9.85 -9.75
N LEU A 168 -4.67 -8.53 -9.67
CA LEU A 168 -3.81 -7.84 -8.72
C LEU A 168 -4.65 -6.91 -7.87
N TYR A 169 -4.59 -7.05 -6.55
CA TYR A 169 -5.20 -6.06 -5.68
C TYR A 169 -4.36 -4.78 -5.64
N ARG A 170 -5.02 -3.63 -5.82
CA ARG A 170 -4.37 -2.32 -5.91
C ARG A 170 -3.58 -1.92 -4.65
N GLY A 171 -3.90 -2.52 -3.51
CA GLY A 171 -3.35 -2.16 -2.21
C GLY A 171 -3.98 -0.92 -1.55
N HIS A 172 -3.62 -0.69 -0.30
CA HIS A 172 -3.89 0.58 0.40
C HIS A 172 -2.59 1.15 0.96
N GLY A 173 -2.46 2.47 1.01
CA GLY A 173 -1.28 3.13 1.58
C GLY A 173 0.02 2.84 0.80
N LYS A 174 1.00 2.21 1.46
CA LYS A 174 2.34 1.93 0.87
C LYS A 174 2.27 0.95 -0.32
N ASN A 175 1.34 -0.01 -0.30
CA ASN A 175 1.17 -1.02 -1.35
C ASN A 175 0.81 -0.43 -2.72
N CYS A 176 0.19 0.77 -2.75
CA CYS A 176 -0.11 1.46 -4.01
C CYS A 176 1.17 1.77 -4.80
N ARG A 177 2.31 2.00 -4.14
CA ARG A 177 3.58 2.30 -4.82
C ARG A 177 4.10 1.08 -5.58
N SER A 178 4.03 -0.11 -5.00
CA SER A 178 4.49 -1.34 -5.65
C SER A 178 3.68 -1.64 -6.91
N VAL A 179 2.37 -1.36 -6.90
CA VAL A 179 1.51 -1.53 -8.08
C VAL A 179 1.90 -0.54 -9.17
N ASN A 180 2.13 0.73 -8.84
CA ASN A 180 2.60 1.73 -9.80
C ASN A 180 3.96 1.32 -10.42
N GLN A 181 4.91 0.88 -9.57
CA GLN A 181 6.21 0.40 -10.03
C GLN A 181 6.07 -0.80 -10.97
N LEU A 182 5.18 -1.75 -10.67
CA LEU A 182 4.90 -2.86 -11.58
C LEU A 182 4.38 -2.34 -12.93
N LEU A 183 3.41 -1.42 -12.93
CA LEU A 183 2.84 -0.86 -14.16
C LEU A 183 3.88 -0.20 -15.06
N GLU A 184 4.83 0.53 -14.46
CA GLU A 184 5.95 1.18 -15.16
C GLU A 184 6.89 0.19 -15.87
N VAL A 185 7.03 -1.04 -15.35
CA VAL A 185 7.97 -2.04 -15.89
C VAL A 185 7.30 -3.18 -16.69
N LEU A 186 5.96 -3.23 -16.72
CA LEU A 186 5.22 -4.21 -17.51
C LEU A 186 5.50 -4.01 -19.02
N PRO A 187 5.54 -5.10 -19.82
CA PRO A 187 5.68 -5.01 -21.27
C PRO A 187 4.66 -4.06 -21.90
N GLU A 188 5.04 -3.27 -22.91
CA GLU A 188 4.14 -2.32 -23.58
C GLU A 188 2.86 -3.01 -24.11
N GLU A 189 3.02 -4.21 -24.66
CA GLU A 189 1.93 -5.04 -25.21
C GLU A 189 1.05 -5.72 -24.14
N CYS A 190 1.42 -5.67 -22.85
CA CYS A 190 0.60 -6.23 -21.79
C CYS A 190 -0.62 -5.32 -21.57
N PRO A 191 -1.85 -5.74 -21.93
CA PRO A 191 -3.02 -4.95 -21.68
C PRO A 191 -3.35 -5.02 -20.18
N VAL A 192 -3.79 -3.88 -19.66
CA VAL A 192 -4.13 -3.70 -18.26
C VAL A 192 -5.57 -3.19 -18.17
N ALA A 193 -6.38 -3.86 -17.36
CA ALA A 193 -7.71 -3.41 -17.01
C ALA A 193 -7.78 -3.06 -15.53
N VAL A 194 -8.60 -2.08 -15.19
CA VAL A 194 -8.86 -1.64 -13.81
C VAL A 194 -10.32 -1.89 -13.51
N TYR A 195 -10.59 -2.68 -12.46
CA TYR A 195 -11.90 -2.91 -11.92
C TYR A 195 -11.98 -2.28 -10.52
N THR A 196 -12.76 -1.22 -10.41
CA THR A 196 -13.00 -0.44 -9.19
C THR A 196 -14.48 -0.39 -8.86
N ASP A 197 -14.83 0.23 -7.73
CA ASP A 197 -16.22 0.70 -7.55
C ASP A 197 -16.62 1.57 -8.76
N PHE A 198 -17.87 1.45 -9.21
CA PHE A 198 -18.44 2.29 -10.26
C PHE A 198 -18.99 3.57 -9.61
N ASP A 199 -18.07 4.40 -9.17
CA ASP A 199 -18.30 5.67 -8.47
C ASP A 199 -17.19 6.69 -8.79
N LEU A 200 -17.26 7.90 -8.22
CA LEU A 200 -16.26 8.94 -8.51
C LEU A 200 -14.85 8.57 -8.04
N TYR A 201 -14.70 7.86 -6.92
CA TYR A 201 -13.40 7.50 -6.38
C TYR A 201 -12.74 6.38 -7.18
N GLY A 202 -13.52 5.37 -7.57
CA GLY A 202 -13.06 4.29 -8.44
C GLY A 202 -12.62 4.80 -9.81
N LEU A 203 -13.39 5.74 -10.40
CA LEU A 203 -12.97 6.42 -11.63
C LEU A 203 -11.66 7.21 -11.45
N ASN A 204 -11.45 7.84 -10.29
CA ASN A 204 -10.17 8.48 -9.98
C ASN A 204 -9.00 7.49 -9.98
N ILE A 205 -9.21 6.33 -9.36
CA ILE A 205 -8.20 5.27 -9.31
C ILE A 205 -7.84 4.83 -10.73
N ALA A 206 -8.85 4.56 -11.57
CA ALA A 206 -8.64 4.20 -12.97
C ALA A 206 -7.88 5.28 -13.75
N ASN A 207 -8.27 6.55 -13.59
CA ASN A 207 -7.59 7.68 -14.24
C ASN A 207 -6.11 7.77 -13.80
N ASN A 208 -5.83 7.62 -12.50
CA ASN A 208 -4.47 7.66 -11.98
C ASN A 208 -3.58 6.54 -12.56
N PHE A 209 -4.13 5.34 -12.77
CA PHE A 209 -3.39 4.28 -13.46
C PHE A 209 -3.20 4.59 -14.94
N ASN A 210 -4.17 5.24 -15.60
CA ASN A 210 -4.06 5.65 -16.99
C ASN A 210 -2.94 6.67 -17.24
N LEU A 211 -2.63 7.50 -16.22
CA LEU A 211 -1.49 8.43 -16.27
C LEU A 211 -0.13 7.73 -16.28
N ILE A 212 -0.05 6.48 -15.82
CA ILE A 212 1.19 5.68 -15.80
C ILE A 212 1.36 4.95 -17.14
N ARG A 213 0.29 4.31 -17.61
CA ARG A 213 0.23 3.63 -18.91
C ARG A 213 -1.22 3.50 -19.36
N PRO A 214 -1.48 3.30 -20.68
CA PRO A 214 -2.83 3.04 -21.16
C PRO A 214 -3.49 1.87 -20.42
N VAL A 215 -4.69 2.10 -19.89
CA VAL A 215 -5.51 1.07 -19.24
C VAL A 215 -6.93 1.06 -19.81
N SER A 216 -7.63 -0.06 -19.61
CA SER A 216 -9.08 -0.14 -19.79
C SER A 216 -9.79 -0.09 -18.43
N VAL A 217 -11.01 0.43 -18.37
CA VAL A 217 -11.87 0.32 -17.20
C VAL A 217 -12.86 -0.82 -17.40
N MET A 218 -12.97 -1.70 -16.39
CA MET A 218 -14.02 -2.69 -16.30
C MET A 218 -15.24 -2.09 -15.62
N VAL A 219 -16.35 -2.01 -16.36
CA VAL A 219 -17.64 -1.52 -15.86
C VAL A 219 -18.73 -2.56 -16.12
N PRO A 220 -19.84 -2.56 -15.36
CA PRO A 220 -21.00 -3.39 -15.70
C PRO A 220 -21.49 -3.12 -17.13
N GLN A 221 -21.81 -4.15 -17.91
CA GLN A 221 -22.35 -3.98 -19.27
C GLN A 221 -23.59 -3.09 -19.28
N CYS A 222 -24.38 -3.14 -18.21
CA CYS A 222 -25.59 -2.35 -18.02
C CYS A 222 -25.33 -0.90 -17.53
N TRP A 223 -24.07 -0.44 -17.44
CA TRP A 223 -23.72 0.82 -16.76
C TRP A 223 -24.55 2.02 -17.22
N GLN A 224 -24.82 2.16 -18.53
CA GLN A 224 -25.61 3.27 -19.07
C GLN A 224 -27.06 3.31 -18.58
N SER A 225 -27.57 2.19 -18.09
CA SER A 225 -28.93 2.05 -17.57
C SER A 225 -29.01 2.26 -16.05
N ILE A 226 -27.88 2.35 -15.36
CA ILE A 226 -27.84 2.61 -13.92
C ILE A 226 -28.21 4.07 -13.68
N LYS A 227 -29.29 4.30 -12.95
CA LYS A 227 -29.79 5.63 -12.61
C LYS A 227 -29.79 5.84 -11.10
N GLU A 228 -30.07 7.05 -10.65
CA GLU A 228 -30.10 7.44 -9.23
C GLU A 228 -30.92 6.44 -8.37
N GLN A 229 -32.06 5.99 -8.91
CA GLN A 229 -33.00 5.07 -8.27
C GLN A 229 -32.69 3.57 -8.44
N HIS A 230 -31.57 3.21 -9.07
CA HIS A 230 -31.20 1.80 -9.26
C HIS A 230 -31.00 1.12 -7.88
N PRO A 231 -31.49 -0.11 -7.65
CA PRO A 231 -31.45 -0.75 -6.33
C PRO A 231 -30.04 -0.96 -5.79
N ASP A 232 -29.06 -1.11 -6.67
CA ASP A 232 -27.64 -1.27 -6.30
C ASP A 232 -26.87 0.06 -6.19
N ASN A 233 -27.52 1.20 -6.44
CA ASN A 233 -26.91 2.52 -6.32
C ASN A 233 -26.92 3.00 -4.87
N ASN A 234 -25.78 3.54 -4.39
CA ASN A 234 -25.66 4.14 -3.08
C ASN A 234 -25.56 5.67 -3.20
N PHE A 235 -26.71 6.34 -3.27
CA PHE A 235 -26.80 7.79 -3.37
C PHE A 235 -26.03 8.53 -2.27
N TYR A 236 -26.09 8.05 -1.02
CA TYR A 236 -25.40 8.71 0.09
C TYR A 236 -23.88 8.67 -0.09
N LYS A 237 -23.33 7.53 -0.54
CA LYS A 237 -21.89 7.43 -0.85
C LYS A 237 -21.49 8.37 -1.99
N TYR A 238 -22.33 8.54 -3.01
CA TYR A 238 -22.08 9.55 -4.05
C TYR A 238 -22.02 10.97 -3.47
N VAL A 239 -23.00 11.35 -2.63
CA VAL A 239 -23.02 12.68 -1.99
C VAL A 239 -21.75 12.90 -1.18
N ASP A 240 -21.39 11.97 -0.30
CA ASP A 240 -20.17 12.03 0.50
C ASP A 240 -18.95 12.24 -0.41
N GLN A 241 -18.81 11.46 -1.48
CA GLN A 241 -17.68 11.58 -2.41
C GLN A 241 -17.65 12.91 -3.16
N SER A 242 -18.80 13.43 -3.58
CA SER A 242 -18.90 14.67 -4.35
C SER A 242 -18.42 15.90 -3.56
N GLU A 243 -18.49 15.85 -2.23
CA GLU A 243 -17.96 16.92 -1.35
C GLU A 243 -16.43 16.90 -1.28
N TYR A 244 -15.79 15.74 -1.41
CA TYR A 244 -14.34 15.58 -1.29
C TYR A 244 -13.60 15.53 -2.63
N ILE A 245 -14.27 15.16 -3.72
CA ILE A 245 -13.69 15.06 -5.06
C ILE A 245 -14.04 16.34 -5.82
N SER A 246 -13.27 17.41 -5.58
CA SER A 246 -13.35 18.65 -6.37
C SER A 246 -12.71 18.54 -7.76
N ASP A 247 -11.86 17.53 -7.96
CA ASP A 247 -10.83 17.55 -9.01
C ASP A 247 -11.07 16.60 -10.19
N LEU A 248 -12.06 15.70 -10.14
CA LEU A 248 -12.53 14.95 -11.31
C LEU A 248 -13.53 15.79 -12.11
N SER A 249 -13.06 16.94 -12.56
CA SER A 249 -13.66 17.63 -13.69
C SER A 249 -13.08 17.06 -14.98
N GLU A 250 -13.73 17.29 -16.13
CA GLU A 250 -13.14 16.93 -17.42
C GLU A 250 -11.75 17.60 -17.54
N THR A 251 -10.69 16.82 -17.38
CA THR A 251 -9.32 17.33 -17.49
C THR A 251 -8.86 17.26 -18.94
N GLU A 252 -7.99 18.20 -19.31
CA GLU A 252 -7.32 18.19 -20.60
C GLU A 252 -6.56 16.86 -20.79
N GLY A 253 -6.86 16.12 -21.86
CA GLY A 253 -6.27 14.80 -22.13
C GLY A 253 -7.11 13.58 -21.70
N MET A 254 -8.25 13.76 -21.02
CA MET A 254 -9.17 12.64 -20.74
C MET A 254 -9.81 12.12 -22.03
N SER A 255 -9.87 10.80 -22.20
CA SER A 255 -10.49 10.18 -23.38
C SER A 255 -12.02 10.34 -23.40
N GLU A 256 -12.61 10.30 -24.60
CA GLU A 256 -14.06 10.39 -24.77
C GLU A 256 -14.84 9.29 -24.03
N PRO A 257 -14.39 8.01 -24.00
CA PRO A 257 -15.06 7.00 -23.20
C PRO A 257 -15.05 7.30 -21.71
N MET A 258 -13.93 7.79 -21.16
CA MET A 258 -13.83 8.18 -19.75
C MET A 258 -14.75 9.37 -19.42
N LYS A 259 -14.79 10.39 -20.29
CA LYS A 259 -15.73 11.51 -20.15
C LYS A 259 -17.18 11.06 -20.16
N ALA A 260 -17.54 10.13 -21.06
CA ALA A 260 -18.89 9.60 -21.15
C ALA A 260 -19.31 8.87 -19.87
N ILE A 261 -18.40 8.06 -19.30
CA ILE A 261 -18.63 7.37 -18.02
C ILE A 261 -18.75 8.38 -16.88
N LEU A 262 -17.82 9.32 -16.76
CA LEU A 262 -17.82 10.35 -15.72
C LEU A 262 -19.09 11.21 -15.76
N LYS A 263 -19.50 11.63 -16.96
CA LYS A 263 -20.75 12.38 -17.17
C LYS A 263 -21.97 11.59 -16.73
N HIS A 264 -22.01 10.30 -17.06
CA HIS A 264 -23.11 9.44 -16.63
C HIS A 264 -23.15 9.28 -15.11
N VAL A 265 -22.00 9.05 -14.47
CA VAL A 265 -21.88 8.93 -13.01
C VAL A 265 -22.34 10.21 -12.32
N ASN A 266 -21.89 11.38 -12.78
CA ASN A 266 -22.30 12.67 -12.24
C ASN A 266 -23.79 12.97 -12.47
N PHE A 267 -24.29 12.76 -13.69
CA PHE A 267 -25.67 13.07 -14.04
C PHE A 267 -26.67 12.21 -13.27
N ASN A 268 -26.37 10.92 -13.10
CA ASN A 268 -27.24 9.96 -12.41
C ASN A 268 -26.87 9.76 -10.94
N LYS A 269 -25.88 10.48 -10.42
CA LYS A 269 -25.38 10.38 -9.03
C LYS A 269 -25.10 8.94 -8.62
N VAL A 270 -24.28 8.29 -9.43
CA VAL A 270 -24.02 6.85 -9.33
C VAL A 270 -22.84 6.58 -8.39
N ALA A 271 -23.06 5.71 -7.41
CA ALA A 271 -22.00 5.05 -6.67
C ALA A 271 -22.39 3.59 -6.42
N VAL A 272 -21.83 2.68 -7.22
CA VAL A 272 -22.14 1.25 -7.17
C VAL A 272 -20.89 0.45 -6.79
N MET A 273 -21.01 -0.43 -5.80
CA MET A 273 -19.87 -1.15 -5.23
C MET A 273 -19.53 -2.39 -6.05
N GLN A 274 -18.26 -2.80 -6.06
CA GLN A 274 -17.81 -4.01 -6.78
C GLN A 274 -18.57 -5.27 -6.36
N GLU A 275 -18.96 -5.39 -5.09
CA GLU A 275 -19.68 -6.54 -4.55
C GLU A 275 -21.03 -6.80 -5.22
N ASN A 276 -21.58 -5.80 -5.94
CA ASN A 276 -22.85 -5.91 -6.64
C ASN A 276 -22.71 -6.58 -8.02
N VAL A 277 -21.52 -6.97 -8.46
CA VAL A 277 -21.22 -7.51 -9.80
C VAL A 277 -22.14 -8.64 -10.23
N ASN A 278 -22.44 -9.61 -9.35
CA ASN A 278 -23.31 -10.73 -9.70
C ASN A 278 -24.78 -10.33 -9.88
N ARG A 279 -25.22 -9.20 -9.32
CA ARG A 279 -26.56 -8.64 -9.55
C ARG A 279 -26.62 -7.77 -10.80
N LEU A 280 -25.53 -7.05 -11.09
CA LEU A 280 -25.41 -6.18 -12.26
C LEU A 280 -25.17 -6.95 -13.56
N GLY A 281 -24.58 -8.14 -13.47
CA GLY A 281 -24.31 -9.03 -14.59
C GLY A 281 -22.91 -8.87 -15.18
N PRO A 282 -22.72 -9.22 -16.46
CA PRO A 282 -21.41 -9.23 -17.10
C PRO A 282 -20.74 -7.86 -17.08
N LEU A 283 -19.41 -7.86 -16.96
CA LEU A 283 -18.57 -6.68 -17.12
C LEU A 283 -18.20 -6.51 -18.59
N VAL A 284 -17.79 -5.29 -18.95
CA VAL A 284 -17.18 -4.95 -20.23
C VAL A 284 -15.94 -4.10 -20.00
N CYS A 285 -14.93 -4.25 -20.86
CA CYS A 285 -13.74 -3.39 -20.85
C CYS A 285 -13.87 -2.24 -21.83
N ILE A 286 -13.62 -1.03 -21.35
CA ILE A 286 -13.63 0.20 -22.14
C ILE A 286 -12.24 0.82 -22.05
N ALA A 287 -11.54 0.95 -23.18
CA ALA A 287 -10.25 1.64 -23.22
C ALA A 287 -10.43 3.13 -22.89
N ILE A 288 -9.58 3.68 -22.02
CA ILE A 288 -9.66 5.07 -21.55
C ILE A 288 -8.36 5.85 -21.76
#